data_AF-A0A7S4H9I4-F1
#
_entry.id   AF-A0A7S4H9I4-F1
#
_cell.length_a   1.000
_cell.length_b   1.000
_cell.length_c   1.000
_cell.angle_alpha   90.00
_cell.angle_beta   90.00
_cell.angle_gamma   90.00
#
_symmetry.space_group_name_H-M   'P 1'
#
loop_
_entity.id
_entity.type
_entity.pdbx_description
1 polymer ?
#
loop_
_entity_poly.entity_id
_entity_poly.type
_entity_poly.pdbx_seq_one_letter_code
_entity_poly.pdbx_strand_id
1 'polypeptide(L)'
;MVSYAQMAGFAVAFFGTQMFAALSMPVPQWANYMQENKGTAIMGFFLGNMVISGLIATNAFEVYLGGELVHSKIKTGVLPDIHWLVKELVSRNPALDQAVPK
;
A
#
# COMPACT_ATOMS: atom_id res chain seq x y z
N MET A 1 -10.00 -4.03 3.27
CA MET A 1 -10.39 -5.46 3.15
C MET A 1 -9.28 -6.41 3.64
N VAL A 2 -8.00 -6.19 3.28
CA VAL A 2 -6.85 -7.00 3.74
C VAL A 2 -6.71 -7.09 5.27
N SER A 3 -7.07 -6.02 6.00
CA SER A 3 -7.00 -5.98 7.47
C SER A 3 -7.84 -7.06 8.17
N TYR A 4 -9.06 -7.35 7.71
CA TYR A 4 -9.90 -8.37 8.35
C TYR A 4 -9.35 -9.78 8.16
N ALA A 5 -8.79 -10.08 6.99
CA ALA A 5 -8.14 -11.36 6.72
C ALA A 5 -6.90 -11.57 7.57
N GLN A 6 -6.08 -10.52 7.78
CA GLN A 6 -4.95 -10.56 8.72
C GLN A 6 -5.40 -10.74 10.17
N MET A 7 -6.44 -10.02 10.59
CA MET A 7 -7.00 -10.18 11.94
C MET A 7 -7.50 -11.60 12.17
N ALA A 8 -8.18 -12.20 11.19
CA ALA A 8 -8.58 -13.61 11.25
C ALA A 8 -7.38 -14.55 11.25
N GLY A 9 -6.35 -14.27 10.44
CA GLY A 9 -5.10 -15.03 10.41
C GLY A 9 -4.38 -15.03 11.76
N PHE A 10 -4.27 -13.87 12.41
CA PHE A 10 -3.74 -13.76 13.77
C PHE A 10 -4.61 -14.48 14.78
N ALA A 11 -5.93 -14.33 14.73
CA ALA A 11 -6.84 -15.06 15.61
C ALA A 11 -6.63 -16.58 15.51
N VAL A 12 -6.45 -17.12 14.31
CA VAL A 12 -6.18 -18.56 14.12
C VAL A 12 -4.75 -18.93 14.56
N ALA A 13 -3.75 -18.08 14.35
CA ALA A 13 -2.39 -18.34 14.82
C ALA A 13 -2.27 -18.39 16.35
N PHE A 14 -3.07 -17.59 17.07
CA PHE A 14 -3.06 -17.55 18.53
C PHE A 14 -4.07 -18.50 19.18
N PHE A 15 -5.26 -18.67 18.59
CA PHE A 15 -6.41 -19.35 19.20
C PHE A 15 -7.06 -20.41 18.32
N GLY A 16 -6.46 -20.78 17.18
CA GLY A 16 -7.13 -21.62 16.17
C GLY A 16 -7.68 -22.94 16.71
N THR A 17 -6.96 -23.66 17.56
CA THR A 17 -7.42 -24.98 18.06
C THR A 17 -8.61 -24.82 18.97
N GLN A 18 -8.57 -23.84 19.88
CA GLN A 18 -9.68 -23.52 20.79
C GLN A 18 -10.87 -22.93 20.03
N MET A 19 -10.64 -22.13 18.98
CA MET A 19 -11.71 -21.58 18.14
C MET A 19 -12.44 -22.67 17.35
N PHE A 20 -11.70 -23.55 16.65
CA PHE A 20 -12.32 -24.65 15.90
C PHE A 20 -13.00 -25.65 16.84
N ALA A 21 -12.42 -25.93 18.02
CA ALA A 21 -13.05 -26.75 19.05
C ALA A 21 -14.34 -26.12 19.60
N ALA A 22 -14.34 -24.82 19.87
CA ALA A 22 -15.54 -24.09 20.33
C ALA A 22 -16.66 -24.09 19.29
N LEU A 23 -16.30 -24.13 18.00
CA LEU A 23 -17.25 -24.27 16.89
C LEU A 23 -17.65 -25.73 16.61
N SER A 24 -17.15 -26.70 17.39
CA SER A 24 -17.34 -28.14 17.17
C SER A 24 -16.93 -28.59 15.76
N MET A 25 -15.93 -27.92 15.18
CA MET A 25 -15.36 -28.24 13.87
C MET A 25 -14.04 -29.00 14.03
N PRO A 26 -13.73 -29.93 13.11
CA PRO A 26 -12.42 -30.58 13.10
C PRO A 26 -11.33 -29.52 12.85
N VAL A 27 -10.29 -29.52 13.67
CA VAL A 27 -9.17 -28.58 13.51
C VAL A 27 -8.41 -28.95 12.24
N PRO A 28 -8.33 -28.06 11.25
CA PRO A 28 -7.61 -28.35 10.02
C PRO A 28 -6.09 -28.35 10.26
N GLN A 29 -5.36 -29.19 9.52
CA GLN A 29 -3.91 -29.40 9.71
C GLN A 29 -3.08 -28.10 9.59
N TRP A 30 -3.47 -27.20 8.68
CA TRP A 30 -2.80 -25.90 8.53
C TRP A 30 -2.95 -25.01 9.77
N ALA A 31 -4.07 -25.10 10.49
CA ALA A 31 -4.31 -24.32 11.71
C ALA A 31 -3.49 -24.85 12.89
N ASN A 32 -3.29 -26.18 12.97
CA ASN A 32 -2.35 -26.79 13.90
C ASN A 32 -0.91 -26.37 13.60
N TYR A 33 -0.50 -26.46 12.34
CA TYR A 33 0.84 -26.05 11.91
C TYR A 33 1.17 -24.59 12.28
N MET A 34 0.20 -23.68 12.10
CA MET A 34 0.38 -22.27 12.48
C MET A 34 0.50 -22.05 13.99
N GLN A 35 -0.19 -22.83 14.81
CA GLN A 35 -0.09 -22.73 16.27
C GLN A 35 1.16 -23.38 16.85
N GLU A 36 1.65 -24.44 16.22
CA GLU A 36 2.95 -25.02 16.54
C GLU A 36 4.09 -24.08 16.14
N ASN A 37 3.91 -23.34 15.03
CA ASN A 37 4.92 -22.45 14.46
C ASN A 37 4.47 -20.97 14.44
N LYS A 38 4.05 -20.44 15.60
CA LYS A 38 3.47 -19.09 15.72
C LYS A 38 4.37 -18.00 15.16
N GLY A 39 5.67 -18.08 15.41
CA GLY A 39 6.66 -17.12 14.89
C GLY A 39 6.70 -17.10 13.36
N THR A 40 6.71 -18.28 12.74
CA THR A 40 6.69 -18.43 11.28
C THR A 40 5.38 -17.94 10.68
N ALA A 41 4.24 -18.24 11.31
CA ALA A 41 2.94 -17.76 10.86
C ALA A 41 2.85 -16.23 10.91
N ILE A 42 3.22 -15.62 12.05
CA ILE A 42 3.25 -14.16 12.21
C ILE A 42 4.18 -13.53 11.18
N MET A 43 5.41 -14.02 11.05
CA MET A 43 6.36 -13.51 10.05
C MET A 43 5.81 -13.63 8.63
N GLY A 44 5.15 -14.75 8.30
CA GLY A 44 4.48 -14.96 7.02
C GLY A 44 3.38 -13.92 6.74
N PHE A 45 2.54 -13.60 7.74
CA PHE A 45 1.52 -12.57 7.60
C PHE A 45 2.13 -11.16 7.42
N PHE A 46 3.20 -10.85 8.14
CA PHE A 46 3.93 -9.58 8.00
C PHE A 46 4.58 -9.45 6.61
N LEU A 47 5.27 -10.50 6.14
CA LEU A 47 5.86 -10.52 4.79
C LEU A 47 4.79 -10.41 3.71
N GLY A 48 3.68 -11.13 3.85
CA GLY A 48 2.54 -11.03 2.94
C GLY A 48 1.98 -9.60 2.90
N ASN A 49 1.86 -8.95 4.06
CA ASN A 49 1.44 -7.55 4.13
C ASN A 49 2.41 -6.61 3.40
N MET A 50 3.71 -6.84 3.56
CA MET A 50 4.76 -6.02 2.95
C MET A 50 4.72 -6.13 1.42
N VAL A 51 4.57 -7.35 0.88
CA VAL A 51 4.43 -7.57 -0.57
C VAL A 51 3.17 -6.88 -1.10
N ILE A 52 2.01 -7.08 -0.47
CA ILE A 52 0.75 -6.46 -0.89
C ILE A 52 0.84 -4.93 -0.82
N SER A 53 1.44 -4.39 0.24
CA SER A 53 1.64 -2.95 0.39
C SER A 53 2.54 -2.39 -0.70
N GLY A 54 3.59 -3.13 -1.08
CA GLY A 54 4.46 -2.77 -2.21
C GLY A 54 3.73 -2.78 -3.55
N LEU A 55 2.80 -3.72 -3.76
CA LEU A 55 2.00 -3.80 -4.98
C LEU A 55 0.92 -2.70 -5.08
N ILE A 56 0.40 -2.22 -3.94
CA ILE A 56 -0.59 -1.14 -3.89
C ILE A 56 0.08 0.25 -3.90
N ALA A 57 1.32 0.36 -3.43
CA ALA A 57 2.07 1.61 -3.43
C ALA A 57 2.42 2.03 -4.87
N THR A 58 1.61 2.91 -5.46
CA THR A 58 1.77 3.36 -6.85
C THR A 58 2.95 4.30 -7.06
N ASN A 59 3.66 4.73 -5.99
CA ASN A 59 4.79 5.68 -6.03
C ASN A 59 4.56 6.87 -7.00
N ALA A 60 3.29 7.30 -7.07
CA ALA A 60 2.81 8.29 -8.03
C ALA A 60 3.32 9.68 -7.65
N PHE A 61 3.82 10.41 -8.64
CA PHE A 61 4.05 11.84 -8.53
C PHE A 61 3.25 12.50 -9.64
N GLU A 62 2.23 13.24 -9.26
CA GLU A 62 1.29 13.88 -10.18
C GLU A 62 1.22 15.37 -9.87
N VAL A 63 1.33 16.19 -10.92
CA VAL A 63 1.24 17.65 -10.81
C VAL A 63 -0.03 18.09 -11.53
N TYR A 64 -0.87 18.82 -10.80
CA TYR A 64 -2.12 19.37 -11.30
C TYR A 64 -2.09 20.90 -11.27
N LEU A 65 -2.67 21.51 -12.29
CA LEU A 65 -2.89 22.95 -12.34
C LEU A 65 -4.38 23.21 -12.64
N GLY A 66 -5.10 23.76 -11.65
CA GLY A 66 -6.54 24.06 -11.82
C GLY A 66 -7.42 22.84 -12.11
N GLY A 67 -6.98 21.63 -11.74
CA GLY A 67 -7.68 20.37 -12.02
C GLY A 67 -7.23 19.66 -13.31
N GLU A 68 -6.41 20.30 -14.14
CA GLU A 68 -5.79 19.65 -15.30
C GLU A 68 -4.51 18.92 -14.88
N LEU A 69 -4.32 17.68 -15.33
CA LEU A 69 -3.11 16.90 -15.11
C LEU A 69 -1.98 17.41 -16.02
N VAL A 70 -0.96 18.04 -15.43
CA VAL A 70 0.21 18.57 -16.15
C VAL A 70 1.28 17.50 -16.32
N HIS A 71 1.56 16.71 -15.27
CA HIS A 71 2.54 15.61 -15.31
C HIS A 71 2.10 14.45 -14.43
N SER A 72 2.35 13.22 -14.87
CA SER A 72 2.19 12.02 -14.06
C SER A 72 3.37 11.08 -14.25
N LYS A 73 4.12 10.83 -13.18
CA LYS A 73 5.23 9.87 -13.15
C LYS A 73 4.79 8.46 -13.51
N ILE A 74 3.54 8.08 -13.22
CA ILE A 74 3.01 6.78 -13.64
C ILE A 74 2.96 6.69 -15.17
N LYS A 75 2.59 7.78 -15.86
CA LYS A 75 2.50 7.82 -17.32
C LYS A 75 3.86 7.99 -17.99
N THR A 76 4.72 8.82 -17.44
CA THR A 76 6.01 9.18 -18.07
C THR A 76 7.17 8.28 -17.64
N GLY A 77 7.04 7.57 -16.52
CA GLY A 77 8.11 6.73 -15.94
C GLY A 77 9.24 7.51 -15.26
N VAL A 78 9.23 8.85 -15.32
CA VAL A 78 10.30 9.71 -14.79
C VAL A 78 9.73 10.90 -14.01
N LEU A 79 10.50 11.36 -13.02
CA LEU A 79 10.22 12.63 -12.36
C LEU A 79 10.50 13.78 -13.34
N PRO A 80 9.63 14.82 -13.36
CA PRO A 80 9.86 15.97 -14.22
C PRO A 80 11.04 16.77 -13.70
N ASP A 81 11.86 17.31 -14.61
CA ASP A 81 12.86 18.30 -14.25
C ASP A 81 12.18 19.56 -13.67
N ILE A 82 12.74 20.14 -12.61
CA ILE A 82 12.12 21.27 -11.91
C ILE A 82 12.07 22.50 -12.82
N HIS A 83 13.11 22.77 -13.61
CA HIS A 83 13.13 23.92 -14.51
C HIS A 83 12.10 23.76 -15.63
N TRP A 84 11.99 22.54 -16.19
CA TRP A 84 10.93 22.24 -17.15
C TRP A 84 9.53 22.42 -16.53
N LEU A 85 9.32 21.90 -15.32
CA LEU A 85 8.02 21.96 -14.65
C LEU A 85 7.61 23.40 -14.36
N VAL A 86 8.51 24.22 -13.82
CA VAL A 86 8.22 25.64 -13.56
C VAL A 86 7.90 26.37 -14.86
N LYS A 87 8.68 26.14 -15.92
CA LYS A 87 8.43 26.74 -17.23
C LYS A 87 7.06 26.35 -17.80
N GLU A 88 6.69 25.07 -17.66
CA GLU A 88 5.40 24.54 -18.13
C GLU A 88 4.21 25.07 -17.30
N LEU A 89 4.40 25.27 -16.00
CA LEU A 89 3.36 25.86 -15.15
C LEU A 89 3.16 27.34 -15.46
N VAL A 90 4.25 28.10 -15.63
CA VAL A 90 4.20 29.53 -15.98
C VAL A 90 3.64 29.73 -17.39
N SER A 91 3.97 28.85 -18.36
CA SER A 91 3.41 28.93 -19.71
C SER A 91 1.89 28.72 -19.72
N ARG A 92 1.39 27.84 -18.86
CA ARG A 92 -0.05 27.55 -18.72
C ARG A 92 -0.80 28.57 -17.89
N ASN A 93 -0.15 29.18 -16.90
CA ASN A 93 -0.71 30.26 -16.10
C ASN A 93 0.33 31.38 -15.87
N PRO A 94 0.34 32.41 -16.72
CA PRO A 94 1.28 33.53 -16.64
C PRO A 94 1.22 34.32 -15.34
N ALA A 95 0.11 34.25 -14.58
CA ALA A 95 0.01 34.91 -13.28
C ALA A 95 0.96 34.30 -12.23
N LEU A 96 1.44 33.06 -12.45
CA LEU A 96 2.38 32.40 -11.55
C LEU A 96 3.78 33.02 -11.56
N ASP A 97 4.15 33.74 -12.62
CA ASP A 97 5.47 34.40 -12.73
C ASP A 97 5.70 35.45 -11.64
N GLN A 98 4.63 36.07 -11.14
CA GLN A 98 4.67 37.07 -10.07
C GLN A 98 4.82 36.46 -8.67
N ALA A 99 4.55 35.17 -8.53
CA ALA A 99 4.58 34.46 -7.26
C ALA A 99 5.92 33.72 -7.01
N VAL A 100 6.78 33.62 -8.03
CA VAL A 100 8.10 32.99 -7.91
C VAL A 100 9.10 34.00 -7.33
N PRO A 101 9.67 33.77 -6.13
CA PRO A 101 10.74 34.62 -5.61
C PRO A 101 11.96 34.53 -6.53
N LYS A 102 12.49 35.70 -6.91
CA LYS A 102 13.71 35.84 -7.74
C LYS A 102 14.97 35.47 -6.98
#